data_AF-A0A8H3PKC4-F1
#
_entry.id   AF-A0A8H3PKC4-F1
#
_cell.length_a   1.000
_cell.length_b   1.000
_cell.length_c   1.000
_cell.angle_alpha   90.00
_cell.angle_beta   90.00
_cell.angle_gamma   90.00
#
_symmetry.space_group_name_H-M   'P 1'
#
loop_
_entity.id
_entity.type
_entity.pdbx_description
1 polymer ?
#
loop_
_entity_poly.entity_id
_entity_poly.type
_entity_poly.pdbx_seq_one_letter_code
_entity_poly.pdbx_strand_id
1 'polypeptide(L)'
;MLGRLHMSVDECLEAYENLADHVFGRPRRLHIRKPPWIPRDKYDHRRLEKIIKDIVKERSPTGHNSTEFRQPNEDMCRTIVIAWQKLNVTGTRIPHLFRSYHHPKSTQDDILERNPGRPDNYKIWQVGRATSAAPFYFKAVRLEEEDEKSEYIDGGFGANNPTEEAYRSVKQLSNNNPRTVQVLVSIGTGKNLEADPNPSAGYRLYMAYANTAAKWATQSEATHHTTLDATRTFADYFRLNVEHGIGKMKLDAWKGKKGCKTLELIRTKTRDYLNSQEGQQQISTSARQLVNVRRLRSSNMHIDRWERFCHGVEYACCVTTCPDGKDKRYEDRQALRRHIQELHPDKCNMLESFLDECKRFPDDTKP
;
A
#
# COMPACT_ATOMS: atom_id res chain seq x y z
N MET A 1 0.74 -1.82 -5.77
CA MET A 1 0.92 -3.21 -6.25
C MET A 1 0.08 -4.16 -5.41
N LEU A 2 0.48 -4.51 -4.17
CA LEU A 2 -0.28 -5.41 -3.28
C LEU A 2 -1.74 -5.01 -3.04
N GLY A 3 -2.01 -3.72 -2.75
CA GLY A 3 -3.37 -3.22 -2.50
C GLY A 3 -4.19 -3.16 -3.79
N ARG A 4 -4.20 -2.02 -4.48
CA ARG A 4 -5.13 -1.80 -5.60
C ARG A 4 -4.92 -2.65 -6.86
N LEU A 5 -3.77 -3.30 -7.04
CA LEU A 5 -3.51 -4.15 -8.20
C LEU A 5 -3.54 -5.66 -7.87
N HIS A 6 -3.73 -6.02 -6.60
CA HIS A 6 -3.92 -7.42 -6.15
C HIS A 6 -2.80 -8.36 -6.61
N MET A 7 -1.61 -7.80 -6.80
CA MET A 7 -0.45 -8.58 -7.22
C MET A 7 0.03 -9.44 -6.05
N SER A 8 0.47 -10.65 -6.35
CA SER A 8 1.18 -11.49 -5.38
C SER A 8 2.50 -10.82 -4.97
N VAL A 9 3.12 -11.31 -3.89
CA VAL A 9 4.44 -10.82 -3.46
C VAL A 9 5.49 -11.07 -4.55
N ASP A 10 5.46 -12.24 -5.20
CA ASP A 10 6.40 -12.59 -6.26
C ASP A 10 6.24 -11.69 -7.49
N GLU A 11 5.00 -11.41 -7.88
CA GLU A 11 4.70 -10.47 -8.97
C GLU A 11 5.16 -9.05 -8.63
N CYS A 12 5.02 -8.63 -7.37
CA CYS A 12 5.53 -7.34 -6.91
C CYS A 12 7.06 -7.27 -7.01
N LEU A 13 7.77 -8.35 -6.67
CA LEU A 13 9.22 -8.43 -6.76
C LEU A 13 9.67 -8.35 -8.23
N GLU A 14 9.05 -9.13 -9.12
CA GLU A 14 9.36 -9.10 -10.56
C GLU A 14 9.09 -7.72 -11.16
N ALA A 15 7.93 -7.12 -10.86
CA ALA A 15 7.59 -5.78 -11.33
C ALA A 15 8.56 -4.73 -10.79
N TYR A 16 9.01 -4.85 -9.54
CA TYR A 16 10.03 -3.96 -8.97
C TYR A 16 11.37 -4.10 -9.70
N GLU A 17 11.84 -5.32 -9.97
CA GLU A 17 13.10 -5.56 -10.68
C GLU A 17 13.07 -4.96 -12.09
N ASN A 18 11.96 -5.16 -12.82
CA ASN A 18 11.75 -4.58 -14.14
C ASN A 18 11.72 -3.04 -14.08
N LEU A 19 10.99 -2.48 -13.12
CA LEU A 19 10.89 -1.03 -12.92
C LEU A 19 12.26 -0.42 -12.61
N ALA A 20 12.97 -0.98 -11.63
CA ALA A 20 14.26 -0.48 -11.19
C ALA A 20 15.30 -0.52 -12.33
N ASP A 21 15.31 -1.56 -13.16
CA ASP A 21 16.22 -1.64 -14.31
C ASP A 21 15.95 -0.55 -15.36
N HIS A 22 14.69 -0.31 -15.69
CA HIS A 22 14.31 0.67 -16.71
C HIS A 22 14.40 2.13 -16.23
N VAL A 23 14.32 2.34 -14.91
CA VAL A 23 14.38 3.67 -14.29
C VAL A 23 15.78 3.97 -13.78
N PHE A 24 16.24 3.25 -12.76
CA PHE A 24 17.52 3.50 -12.09
C PHE A 24 18.74 3.01 -12.88
N GLY A 25 18.57 1.98 -13.73
CA GLY A 25 19.61 1.56 -14.67
C GLY A 25 19.90 2.56 -15.79
N ARG A 26 19.09 3.63 -15.92
CA ARG A 26 19.20 4.58 -17.04
C ARG A 26 19.13 6.06 -16.59
N PRO A 27 20.06 6.53 -15.74
CA PRO A 27 20.10 7.92 -15.29
C PRO A 27 20.32 8.90 -16.45
N ARG A 28 19.80 10.13 -16.34
CA ARG A 28 20.01 11.16 -17.35
C ARG A 28 21.47 11.61 -17.37
N ARG A 29 22.08 11.66 -18.57
CA ARG A 29 23.43 12.19 -18.76
C ARG A 29 23.48 13.67 -18.34
N LEU A 30 24.56 14.08 -17.69
CA LEU A 30 24.86 15.47 -17.29
C LEU A 30 23.87 16.15 -16.31
N HIS A 31 23.06 15.40 -15.55
CA HIS A 31 22.10 15.98 -14.58
C HIS A 31 22.77 16.84 -13.46
N ILE A 32 24.05 16.61 -13.14
CA ILE A 32 24.81 17.38 -12.14
C ILE A 32 25.63 18.51 -12.76
N ARG A 33 25.89 18.49 -14.08
CA ARG A 33 26.86 19.37 -14.76
C ARG A 33 26.24 20.60 -15.43
N LYS A 34 24.94 20.88 -15.22
CA LYS A 34 24.28 22.06 -15.78
C LYS A 34 24.34 23.26 -14.82
N PRO A 35 24.33 24.49 -15.34
CA PRO A 35 24.24 25.68 -14.50
C PRO A 35 23.00 25.65 -13.60
N PRO A 36 23.05 26.22 -12.39
CA PRO A 36 21.98 26.16 -11.39
C PRO A 36 20.62 26.70 -11.85
N TRP A 37 20.56 27.48 -12.94
CA TRP A 37 19.32 28.00 -13.54
C TRP A 37 18.61 27.03 -14.50
N ILE A 38 19.18 25.85 -14.81
CA ILE A 38 18.50 24.78 -15.58
C ILE A 38 18.51 23.47 -14.79
N PRO A 39 17.80 23.38 -13.66
CA PRO A 39 17.72 22.15 -12.88
C PRO A 39 17.00 21.06 -13.68
N ARG A 40 17.61 19.87 -13.76
CA ARG A 40 17.01 18.69 -14.37
C ARG A 40 17.11 17.53 -13.40
N ASP A 41 15.97 16.90 -13.13
CA ASP A 41 15.93 15.73 -12.24
C ASP A 41 16.81 14.60 -12.78
N LYS A 42 17.33 13.78 -11.85
CA LYS A 42 18.25 12.68 -12.16
C LYS A 42 17.67 11.66 -13.14
N TYR A 43 16.37 11.38 -13.04
CA TYR A 43 15.67 10.39 -13.83
C TYR A 43 14.56 11.00 -14.68
N ASP A 44 14.19 10.27 -15.75
CA ASP A 44 13.05 10.64 -16.57
C ASP A 44 11.75 10.13 -15.96
N HIS A 45 10.95 11.05 -15.42
CA HIS A 45 9.64 10.72 -14.88
C HIS A 45 8.72 10.01 -15.89
N ARG A 46 8.88 10.26 -17.20
CA ARG A 46 8.07 9.63 -18.24
C ARG A 46 8.32 8.13 -18.33
N ARG A 47 9.53 7.66 -18.00
CA ARG A 47 9.84 6.23 -17.96
C ARG A 47 9.17 5.55 -16.77
N LEU A 48 9.29 6.16 -15.59
CA LEU A 48 8.60 5.69 -14.39
C LEU A 48 7.08 5.65 -14.62
N GLU A 49 6.51 6.73 -15.14
CA GLU A 49 5.09 6.82 -15.47
C GLU A 49 4.65 5.75 -16.47
N LYS A 50 5.43 5.54 -17.54
CA LYS A 50 5.14 4.50 -18.53
C LYS A 50 5.10 3.11 -17.87
N ILE A 51 6.09 2.76 -17.06
CA ILE A 51 6.14 1.44 -16.41
C ILE A 51 4.97 1.26 -15.45
N ILE A 52 4.64 2.28 -14.65
CA ILE A 52 3.47 2.22 -13.76
C ILE A 52 2.19 2.03 -14.59
N LYS A 53 2.03 2.76 -15.71
CA LYS A 53 0.91 2.58 -16.64
C LYS A 53 0.86 1.17 -17.24
N ASP A 54 2.00 0.60 -17.61
CA ASP A 54 2.09 -0.73 -18.19
C ASP A 54 1.68 -1.80 -17.15
N ILE A 55 2.16 -1.69 -15.90
CA ILE A 55 1.76 -2.58 -14.80
C ILE A 55 0.23 -2.46 -14.54
N VAL A 56 -0.31 -1.24 -14.48
CA VAL A 56 -1.76 -1.04 -14.29
C VAL A 56 -2.54 -1.65 -15.46
N LYS A 57 -2.05 -1.48 -16.69
CA LYS A 57 -2.68 -2.02 -17.89
C LYS A 57 -2.77 -3.54 -17.86
N GLU A 58 -1.67 -4.20 -17.49
CA GLU A 58 -1.57 -5.67 -17.40
C GLU A 58 -2.52 -6.25 -16.34
N ARG A 59 -2.73 -5.53 -15.24
CA ARG A 59 -3.58 -5.96 -14.12
C ARG A 59 -5.01 -5.46 -14.19
N SER A 60 -5.33 -4.64 -15.18
CA SER A 60 -6.68 -4.13 -15.37
C SER A 60 -7.55 -5.18 -16.06
N PRO A 61 -8.77 -5.47 -15.56
CA PRO A 61 -9.70 -6.36 -16.26
C PRO A 61 -10.02 -5.91 -17.68
N THR A 62 -9.94 -4.60 -17.96
CA THR A 62 -10.20 -4.02 -19.28
C THR A 62 -8.95 -3.91 -20.15
N GLY A 63 -7.76 -4.26 -19.64
CA GLY A 63 -6.50 -4.09 -20.37
C GLY A 63 -6.13 -2.63 -20.63
N HIS A 64 -6.68 -1.69 -19.85
CA HIS A 64 -6.40 -0.25 -19.94
C HIS A 64 -5.77 0.29 -18.65
N ASN A 65 -4.96 1.34 -18.79
CA ASN A 65 -4.35 2.05 -17.65
C ASN A 65 -5.31 3.08 -17.00
N SER A 66 -6.58 3.10 -17.40
CA SER A 66 -7.60 4.00 -16.88
C SER A 66 -8.26 3.51 -15.59
N THR A 67 -7.69 2.48 -14.94
CA THR A 67 -8.21 1.95 -13.69
C THR A 67 -8.14 2.99 -12.59
N GLU A 68 -9.31 3.30 -12.02
CA GLU A 68 -9.45 4.26 -10.93
C GLU A 68 -8.82 3.75 -9.62
N PHE A 69 -8.23 4.68 -8.86
CA PHE A 69 -7.66 4.35 -7.56
C PHE A 69 -8.73 4.06 -6.50
N ARG A 70 -9.89 4.72 -6.58
CA ARG A 70 -11.04 4.36 -5.75
C ARG A 70 -11.41 2.88 -5.92
N GLN A 71 -11.85 2.26 -4.84
CA GLN A 71 -12.24 0.85 -4.88
C GLN A 71 -13.60 0.69 -5.56
N PRO A 72 -13.79 -0.34 -6.40
CA PRO A 72 -15.06 -0.61 -7.07
C PRO A 72 -16.13 -1.18 -6.13
N ASN A 73 -15.73 -1.82 -5.03
CA ASN A 73 -16.63 -2.42 -4.05
C ASN A 73 -16.08 -2.24 -2.62
N GLU A 74 -16.94 -2.43 -1.62
CA GLU A 74 -16.60 -2.22 -0.20
C GLU A 74 -15.82 -3.36 0.44
N ASP A 75 -15.79 -4.54 -0.18
CA ASP A 75 -15.11 -5.74 0.33
C ASP A 75 -13.63 -5.80 0.00
N MET A 76 -13.16 -4.85 -0.81
CA MET A 76 -11.76 -4.69 -1.10
C MET A 76 -10.98 -4.06 0.05
N CYS A 77 -9.69 -4.42 0.12
CA CYS A 77 -8.78 -3.83 1.08
C CYS A 77 -8.69 -2.32 0.88
N ARG A 78 -9.16 -1.58 1.88
CA ARG A 78 -9.04 -0.13 1.97
C ARG A 78 -7.57 0.26 1.87
N THR A 79 -7.23 1.07 0.88
CA THR A 79 -5.85 1.45 0.57
C THR A 79 -5.68 2.96 0.76
N ILE A 80 -4.57 3.35 1.39
CA ILE A 80 -4.11 4.73 1.49
C ILE A 80 -2.75 4.83 0.81
N VAL A 81 -2.54 5.87 0.01
CA VAL A 81 -1.24 6.26 -0.52
C VAL A 81 -0.99 7.72 -0.17
N ILE A 82 0.20 8.02 0.36
CA ILE A 82 0.56 9.37 0.82
C ILE A 82 1.43 10.06 -0.23
N ALA A 83 1.15 11.33 -0.50
CA ALA A 83 2.03 12.25 -1.19
C ALA A 83 1.96 13.62 -0.52
N TRP A 84 2.93 14.49 -0.76
CA TRP A 84 2.89 15.86 -0.25
C TRP A 84 2.41 16.80 -1.33
N GLN A 85 1.29 17.48 -1.07
CA GLN A 85 0.76 18.51 -1.93
C GLN A 85 1.51 19.81 -1.68
N LYS A 86 1.95 20.49 -2.74
CA LYS A 86 2.50 21.84 -2.67
C LYS A 86 1.36 22.85 -2.73
N LEU A 87 1.22 23.66 -1.68
CA LEU A 87 0.26 24.78 -1.69
C LEU A 87 0.94 26.03 -2.26
N ASN A 88 0.37 26.56 -3.35
CA ASN A 88 0.94 27.70 -4.08
C ASN A 88 0.95 29.01 -3.27
N VAL A 89 0.09 29.12 -2.24
CA VAL A 89 -0.17 30.40 -1.54
C VAL A 89 0.87 30.70 -0.46
N THR A 90 1.45 29.68 0.18
CA THR A 90 2.36 29.86 1.34
C THR A 90 3.66 29.07 1.23
N GLY A 91 3.83 28.26 0.18
CA GLY A 91 4.93 27.29 0.09
C GLY A 91 4.84 26.15 1.11
N THR A 92 3.78 26.12 1.93
CA THR A 92 3.49 25.04 2.88
C THR A 92 3.21 23.75 2.11
N ARG A 93 3.70 22.64 2.66
CA ARG A 93 3.37 21.30 2.16
C ARG A 93 2.52 20.62 3.22
N ILE A 94 1.44 19.99 2.79
CA ILE A 94 0.59 19.16 3.63
C ILE A 94 0.56 17.73 3.07
N PRO A 95 0.49 16.70 3.93
CA PRO A 95 0.33 15.35 3.45
C PRO A 95 -1.10 15.19 2.92
N HIS A 96 -1.20 14.74 1.67
CA HIS A 96 -2.43 14.36 1.02
C HIS A 96 -2.55 12.84 1.05
N LEU A 97 -3.66 12.35 1.59
CA LEU A 97 -3.96 10.91 1.64
C LEU A 97 -4.87 10.57 0.46
N PHE A 98 -4.30 10.00 -0.60
CA PHE A 98 -5.10 9.35 -1.64
C PHE A 98 -5.72 8.09 -1.04
N ARG A 99 -7.04 8.08 -0.87
CA ARG A 99 -7.79 6.95 -0.28
C ARG A 99 -8.58 6.22 -1.33
N SER A 100 -8.70 4.91 -1.20
CA SER A 100 -9.59 4.12 -2.06
C SER A 100 -11.06 4.21 -1.64
N TYR A 101 -11.35 4.77 -0.47
CA TYR A 101 -12.65 4.70 0.22
C TYR A 101 -13.08 6.08 0.75
N HIS A 102 -14.38 6.25 0.96
CA HIS A 102 -14.95 7.48 1.54
C HIS A 102 -14.52 7.65 3.00
N HIS A 103 -14.06 8.85 3.35
CA HIS A 103 -13.66 9.21 4.70
C HIS A 103 -14.60 10.31 5.23
N PRO A 104 -15.62 9.97 6.04
CA PRO A 104 -16.51 10.97 6.61
C PRO A 104 -15.71 12.06 7.33
N LYS A 105 -16.15 13.32 7.17
CA LYS A 105 -15.58 14.43 7.92
C LYS A 105 -15.91 14.26 9.40
N SER A 106 -14.90 14.43 10.25
CA SER A 106 -15.08 14.44 11.70
C SER A 106 -16.10 15.51 12.12
N THR A 107 -16.92 15.18 13.12
CA THR A 107 -17.85 16.13 13.74
C THR A 107 -17.15 17.16 14.62
N GLN A 108 -15.92 16.86 15.05
CA GLN A 108 -15.05 17.77 15.78
C GLN A 108 -13.98 18.31 14.83
N ASP A 109 -13.66 19.60 14.95
CA ASP A 109 -12.55 20.22 14.22
C ASP A 109 -11.22 19.60 14.68
N ASP A 110 -10.75 18.61 13.91
CA ASP A 110 -9.46 17.97 14.10
C ASP A 110 -8.47 18.56 13.09
N ILE A 111 -7.55 19.41 13.58
CA ILE A 111 -6.49 20.02 12.76
C ILE A 111 -5.55 18.98 12.12
N LEU A 112 -5.57 17.73 12.60
CA LEU A 112 -4.82 16.60 12.06
C LEU A 112 -5.62 15.79 11.03
N GLU A 113 -6.91 16.08 10.83
CA GLU A 113 -7.70 15.46 9.76
C GLU A 113 -7.11 15.82 8.39
N ARG A 114 -7.05 14.84 7.49
CA ARG A 114 -6.44 14.97 6.16
C ARG A 114 -7.50 14.77 5.11
N ASN A 115 -7.78 15.83 4.34
CA ASN A 115 -8.62 15.80 3.13
C ASN A 115 -9.83 14.83 3.25
N PRO A 116 -10.77 15.08 4.20
CA PRO A 116 -11.94 14.23 4.39
C PRO A 116 -12.90 14.37 3.20
N GLY A 117 -13.78 13.39 3.03
CA GLY A 117 -14.81 13.36 2.00
C GLY A 117 -14.70 12.15 1.08
N ARG A 118 -15.13 12.33 -0.17
CA ARG A 118 -15.10 11.29 -1.20
C ARG A 118 -13.65 11.01 -1.63
N PRO A 119 -13.36 9.77 -2.10
CA PRO A 119 -12.09 9.48 -2.75
C PRO A 119 -11.85 10.42 -3.91
N ASP A 120 -10.60 10.85 -4.07
CA ASP A 120 -10.16 11.58 -5.26
C ASP A 120 -10.37 10.73 -6.52
N ASN A 121 -10.74 11.37 -7.62
CA ASN A 121 -10.98 10.76 -8.93
C ASN A 121 -9.68 10.66 -9.75
N TYR A 122 -8.68 9.99 -9.17
CA TYR A 122 -7.40 9.73 -9.84
C TYR A 122 -7.23 8.25 -10.20
N LYS A 123 -6.54 8.02 -11.31
CA LYS A 123 -6.13 6.70 -11.77
C LYS A 123 -5.01 6.16 -10.88
N ILE A 124 -4.93 4.82 -10.77
CA ILE A 124 -3.87 4.15 -9.97
C ILE A 124 -2.47 4.63 -10.38
N TRP A 125 -2.22 4.83 -11.68
CA TRP A 125 -0.90 5.29 -12.13
C TRP A 125 -0.59 6.74 -11.74
N GLN A 126 -1.59 7.61 -11.64
CA GLN A 126 -1.42 9.01 -11.20
C GLN A 126 -1.01 9.03 -9.73
N VAL A 127 -1.72 8.28 -8.89
CA VAL A 127 -1.42 8.12 -7.45
C VAL A 127 -0.03 7.49 -7.25
N GLY A 128 0.28 6.42 -8.00
CA GLY A 128 1.61 5.80 -8.00
C GLY A 128 2.72 6.79 -8.41
N ARG A 129 2.46 7.63 -9.40
CA ARG A 129 3.41 8.64 -9.84
C ARG A 129 3.61 9.74 -8.79
N ALA A 130 2.56 10.16 -8.09
CA ALA A 130 2.62 11.16 -7.03
C ALA A 130 3.46 10.70 -5.84
N THR A 131 3.17 9.50 -5.33
CA THR A 131 3.88 8.97 -4.16
C THR A 131 5.35 8.66 -4.45
N SER A 132 5.73 8.38 -5.70
CA SER A 132 7.12 8.12 -6.10
C SER A 132 7.87 9.34 -6.67
N ALA A 133 7.32 10.55 -6.55
CA ALA A 133 7.93 11.77 -7.07
C ALA A 133 9.04 12.32 -6.14
N ALA A 134 10.06 11.49 -5.88
CA ALA A 134 11.16 11.82 -4.97
C ALA A 134 11.89 13.09 -5.42
N PRO A 135 11.98 14.13 -4.57
CA PRO A 135 12.75 15.33 -4.88
C PRO A 135 14.17 14.99 -5.31
N PHE A 136 14.71 15.75 -6.26
CA PHE A 136 16.02 15.54 -6.92
C PHE A 136 16.10 14.32 -7.86
N TYR A 137 15.25 13.31 -7.68
CA TYR A 137 15.19 12.14 -8.56
C TYR A 137 14.19 12.31 -9.69
N PHE A 138 13.00 12.81 -9.37
CA PHE A 138 11.90 12.97 -10.32
C PHE A 138 11.23 14.33 -10.15
N LYS A 139 10.74 14.87 -11.27
CA LYS A 139 9.89 16.06 -11.29
C LYS A 139 8.66 15.82 -10.40
N ALA A 140 8.18 16.85 -9.72
CA ALA A 140 6.85 16.82 -9.11
C ALA A 140 5.79 16.49 -10.18
N VAL A 141 4.75 15.75 -9.80
CA VAL A 141 3.63 15.44 -10.71
C VAL A 141 2.55 16.49 -10.53
N ARG A 142 1.97 16.95 -11.63
CA ARG A 142 0.77 17.80 -11.61
C ARG A 142 -0.41 16.91 -11.95
N LEU A 143 -1.37 16.86 -11.04
CA LEU A 143 -2.63 16.18 -11.24
C LEU A 143 -3.72 17.25 -11.32
N GLU A 144 -4.69 16.98 -12.19
CA GLU A 144 -5.83 17.85 -12.43
C GLU A 144 -7.09 17.03 -12.16
N GLU A 145 -7.98 17.57 -11.35
CA GLU A 145 -9.28 17.01 -11.03
C GLU A 145 -10.29 18.15 -11.08
N GLU A 146 -11.29 18.01 -11.94
CA GLU A 146 -12.24 19.09 -12.25
C GLU A 146 -11.49 20.38 -12.63
N ASP A 147 -11.65 21.46 -11.86
CA ASP A 147 -10.99 22.76 -12.06
C ASP A 147 -9.77 22.98 -11.15
N GLU A 148 -9.42 22.00 -10.31
CA GLU A 148 -8.30 22.11 -9.37
C GLU A 148 -7.02 21.47 -9.94
N LYS A 149 -5.91 22.22 -9.82
CA LYS A 149 -4.58 21.76 -10.23
C LYS A 149 -3.66 21.68 -9.02
N SER A 150 -3.25 20.46 -8.70
CA SER A 150 -2.42 20.16 -7.54
C SER A 150 -1.08 19.58 -7.96
N GLU A 151 0.01 20.07 -7.36
CA GLU A 151 1.35 19.56 -7.58
C GLU A 151 1.81 18.72 -6.40
N TYR A 152 2.19 17.47 -6.66
CA TYR A 152 2.55 16.48 -5.64
C TYR A 152 4.01 16.06 -5.74
N ILE A 153 4.60 15.81 -4.57
CA ILE A 153 5.92 15.16 -4.40
C ILE A 153 5.79 13.92 -3.53
N ASP A 154 6.85 13.11 -3.51
CA ASP A 154 6.93 11.83 -2.81
C ASP A 154 6.40 11.83 -1.38
N GLY A 155 5.67 10.78 -1.00
CA GLY A 155 5.18 10.56 0.36
C GLY A 155 6.31 10.38 1.38
N GLY A 156 7.44 9.83 0.95
CA GLY A 156 8.68 9.73 1.70
C GLY A 156 9.26 11.09 2.10
N PHE A 157 8.80 12.20 1.50
CA PHE A 157 9.12 13.57 1.95
C PHE A 157 8.43 13.92 3.27
N GLY A 158 8.72 13.19 4.34
CA GLY A 158 8.17 13.47 5.66
C GLY A 158 6.99 12.60 6.09
N ALA A 159 6.68 11.53 5.35
CA ALA A 159 5.78 10.46 5.80
C ALA A 159 6.32 9.08 5.38
N ASN A 160 7.64 8.89 5.51
CA ASN A 160 8.35 7.66 5.11
C ASN A 160 7.94 6.42 5.95
N ASN A 161 7.29 6.64 7.08
CA ASN A 161 6.56 5.62 7.83
C ASN A 161 5.07 6.05 7.91
N PRO A 162 4.17 5.51 7.07
CA PRO A 162 2.78 5.95 7.01
C PRO A 162 1.92 5.43 8.16
N THR A 163 2.50 4.71 9.12
CA THR A 163 1.79 3.95 10.16
C THR A 163 0.86 4.85 10.99
N GLU A 164 1.33 6.02 11.39
CA GLU A 164 0.54 6.96 12.20
C GLU A 164 -0.63 7.55 11.41
N GLU A 165 -0.41 7.97 10.16
CA GLU A 165 -1.49 8.49 9.30
C GLU A 165 -2.52 7.41 8.95
N ALA A 166 -2.07 6.17 8.74
CA ALA A 166 -2.95 5.03 8.53
C ALA A 166 -3.79 4.72 9.78
N TYR A 167 -3.15 4.63 10.96
CA TYR A 167 -3.85 4.39 12.22
C TYR A 167 -4.87 5.49 12.53
N ARG A 168 -4.47 6.77 12.38
CA ARG A 168 -5.35 7.92 12.55
C ARG A 168 -6.56 7.83 11.64
N SER A 169 -6.37 7.54 10.36
CA SER A 169 -7.49 7.43 9.42
C SER A 169 -8.46 6.31 9.82
N VAL A 170 -7.97 5.13 10.22
CA VAL A 170 -8.85 4.03 10.66
C VAL A 170 -9.59 4.38 11.95
N LYS A 171 -8.91 5.05 12.90
CA LYS A 171 -9.51 5.55 14.14
C LYS A 171 -10.64 6.56 13.84
N GLN A 172 -10.41 7.52 12.95
CA GLN A 172 -11.42 8.51 12.55
C GLN A 172 -12.65 7.86 11.91
N LEU A 173 -12.46 6.84 11.05
CA LEU A 173 -13.57 6.03 10.50
C LEU A 173 -14.39 5.29 11.56
N SER A 174 -13.83 5.10 12.76
CA SER A 174 -14.39 4.28 13.82
C SER A 174 -14.93 5.14 14.98
N ASN A 175 -15.45 6.34 14.68
CA ASN A 175 -15.90 7.31 15.67
C ASN A 175 -14.83 7.59 16.74
N ASN A 176 -13.58 7.70 16.31
CA ASN A 176 -12.41 7.89 17.17
C ASN A 176 -12.15 6.78 18.20
N ASN A 177 -12.70 5.58 18.01
CA ASN A 177 -12.39 4.43 18.85
C ASN A 177 -10.92 3.99 18.67
N PRO A 178 -10.06 4.09 19.71
CA PRO A 178 -8.65 3.69 19.60
C PRO A 178 -8.48 2.17 19.41
N ARG A 179 -9.43 1.36 19.87
CA ARG A 179 -9.36 -0.12 19.82
C ARG A 179 -9.78 -0.72 18.48
N THR A 180 -10.04 0.12 17.47
CA THR A 180 -10.50 -0.34 16.14
C THR A 180 -9.45 -1.19 15.42
N VAL A 181 -8.16 -0.93 15.65
CA VAL A 181 -7.04 -1.71 15.14
C VAL A 181 -6.56 -2.65 16.23
N GLN A 182 -6.72 -3.96 16.02
CA GLN A 182 -6.22 -4.98 16.95
C GLN A 182 -4.76 -5.36 16.67
N VAL A 183 -4.37 -5.39 15.40
CA VAL A 183 -3.01 -5.76 14.96
C VAL A 183 -2.54 -4.74 13.92
N LEU A 184 -1.34 -4.22 14.11
CA LEU A 184 -0.70 -3.26 13.22
C LEU A 184 0.69 -3.76 12.83
N VAL A 185 0.92 -4.00 11.54
CA VAL A 185 2.22 -4.44 11.03
C VAL A 185 2.80 -3.35 10.14
N SER A 186 3.97 -2.87 10.52
CA SER A 186 4.73 -1.87 9.77
C SER A 186 5.98 -2.51 9.18
N ILE A 187 6.13 -2.42 7.87
CA ILE A 187 7.28 -2.98 7.14
C ILE A 187 8.18 -1.83 6.68
N GLY A 188 9.42 -1.82 7.15
CA GLY A 188 10.43 -0.83 6.80
C GLY A 188 11.34 -1.29 5.65
N THR A 189 12.00 -0.32 5.02
CA THR A 189 12.95 -0.54 3.91
C THR A 189 14.41 -0.59 4.38
N GLY A 190 14.65 -0.81 5.68
CA GLY A 190 15.96 -0.82 6.32
C GLY A 190 16.37 0.54 6.89
N LYS A 191 17.29 0.52 7.86
CA LYS A 191 17.87 1.73 8.46
C LYS A 191 19.16 2.15 7.76
N ASN A 192 19.29 3.45 7.49
CA ASN A 192 20.51 4.09 7.03
C ASN A 192 21.09 4.93 8.18
N LEU A 193 22.05 4.38 8.92
CA LEU A 193 22.63 5.01 10.11
C LEU A 193 24.03 5.62 9.92
N GLU A 194 24.59 5.63 8.70
CA GLU A 194 25.93 6.18 8.48
C GLU A 194 25.94 7.27 7.41
N ALA A 195 26.36 8.48 7.80
CA ALA A 195 26.70 9.55 6.87
C ALA A 195 28.00 9.20 6.13
N ASP A 196 28.03 9.40 4.81
CA ASP A 196 29.23 9.16 3.99
C ASP A 196 30.21 10.36 4.15
N PRO A 197 31.43 10.13 4.68
CA PRO A 197 32.37 11.19 5.06
C PRO A 197 33.09 11.85 3.87
N ASN A 198 32.92 11.39 2.62
CA ASN A 198 33.63 11.94 1.46
C ASN A 198 32.69 12.43 0.35
N PRO A 199 32.31 13.72 0.32
CA PRO A 199 31.50 14.27 -0.75
C PRO A 199 32.32 14.49 -2.02
N SER A 200 31.89 13.88 -3.13
CA SER A 200 32.41 14.18 -4.47
C SER A 200 31.79 15.47 -5.05
N ALA A 201 32.44 16.03 -6.09
CA ALA A 201 32.08 17.30 -6.72
C ALA A 201 30.58 17.38 -7.08
N GLY A 202 29.90 18.40 -6.54
CA GLY A 202 28.43 18.47 -6.41
C GLY A 202 27.93 18.72 -4.97
N TYR A 203 28.85 19.13 -4.07
CA TYR A 203 28.71 19.26 -2.61
C TYR A 203 27.35 19.78 -2.11
N ARG A 204 26.81 20.87 -2.68
CA ARG A 204 25.53 21.45 -2.22
C ARG A 204 24.31 20.55 -2.46
N LEU A 205 24.22 19.93 -3.64
CA LEU A 205 23.10 19.05 -3.99
C LEU A 205 23.20 17.72 -3.23
N TYR A 206 24.43 17.22 -3.07
CA TYR A 206 24.71 16.04 -2.25
C TYR A 206 24.37 16.26 -0.78
N MET A 207 24.78 17.38 -0.18
CA MET A 207 24.45 17.72 1.21
C MET A 207 22.94 17.89 1.41
N ALA A 208 22.24 18.53 0.48
CA ALA A 208 20.79 18.63 0.53
C ALA A 208 20.12 17.24 0.49
N TYR A 209 20.61 16.33 -0.36
CA TYR A 209 20.13 14.96 -0.41
C TYR A 209 20.44 14.16 0.87
N ALA A 210 21.67 14.20 1.35
CA ALA A 210 22.10 13.48 2.56
C ALA A 210 21.33 13.94 3.80
N ASN A 211 21.17 15.25 3.98
CA ASN A 211 20.36 15.83 5.07
C ASN A 211 18.89 15.39 4.98
N THR A 212 18.35 15.32 3.76
CA THR A 212 16.97 14.91 3.52
C THR A 212 16.77 13.42 3.84
N ALA A 213 17.69 12.55 3.38
CA ALA A 213 17.65 11.11 3.66
C ALA A 213 17.81 10.81 5.15
N ALA A 214 18.73 11.49 5.84
CA ALA A 214 18.90 11.39 7.29
C ALA A 214 17.63 11.80 8.04
N LYS A 215 17.00 12.92 7.64
CA LYS A 215 15.72 13.37 8.21
C LYS A 215 14.60 12.34 8.03
N TRP A 216 14.56 11.65 6.89
CA TRP A 216 13.53 10.62 6.64
C TRP A 216 13.75 9.36 7.47
N ALA A 217 15.00 8.95 7.66
CA ALA A 217 15.35 7.83 8.52
C ALA A 217 14.97 8.12 9.98
N THR A 218 15.36 9.28 10.52
CA THR A 218 15.03 9.67 11.90
C THR A 218 13.53 9.81 12.11
N GLN A 219 12.81 10.38 11.15
CA GLN A 219 11.36 10.50 11.24
C GLN A 219 10.64 9.15 11.23
N SER A 220 11.14 8.17 10.46
CA SER A 220 10.54 6.83 10.41
C SER A 220 10.59 6.14 11.77
N GLU A 221 11.69 6.33 12.50
CA GLU A 221 11.90 5.81 13.86
C GLU A 221 11.08 6.59 14.89
N ALA A 222 11.01 7.92 14.79
CA ALA A 222 10.14 8.72 15.64
C ALA A 222 8.67 8.28 15.52
N THR A 223 8.17 8.11 14.29
CA THR A 223 6.82 7.58 14.06
C THR A 223 6.64 6.17 14.61
N HIS A 224 7.67 5.31 14.56
CA HIS A 224 7.60 3.99 15.16
C HIS A 224 7.40 4.08 16.68
N HIS A 225 8.20 4.89 17.39
CA HIS A 225 8.06 5.07 18.84
C HIS A 225 6.73 5.71 19.23
N THR A 226 6.31 6.78 18.54
CA THR A 226 5.01 7.42 18.79
C THR A 226 3.85 6.45 18.57
N THR A 227 3.90 5.63 17.52
CA THR A 227 2.87 4.62 17.29
C THR A 227 2.89 3.56 18.39
N LEU A 228 4.08 3.03 18.73
CA LEU A 228 4.23 2.02 19.77
C LEU A 228 3.63 2.49 21.10
N ASP A 229 3.95 3.71 21.52
CA ASP A 229 3.41 4.30 22.74
C ASP A 229 1.91 4.53 22.65
N ALA A 230 1.43 5.05 21.50
CA ALA A 230 0.02 5.31 21.28
C ALA A 230 -0.82 4.04 21.29
N THR A 231 -0.29 2.90 20.82
CA THR A 231 -1.05 1.65 20.67
C THR A 231 -0.79 0.61 21.75
N ARG A 232 0.19 0.83 22.63
CA ARG A 232 0.73 -0.13 23.60
C ARG A 232 -0.32 -0.89 24.43
N THR A 233 -1.45 -0.26 24.72
CA THR A 233 -2.48 -0.78 25.63
C THR A 233 -3.65 -1.46 24.92
N PHE A 234 -3.72 -1.43 23.59
CA PHE A 234 -4.90 -1.91 22.86
C PHE A 234 -4.64 -2.55 21.49
N ALA A 235 -3.42 -2.47 20.93
CA ALA A 235 -3.08 -3.15 19.70
C ALA A 235 -1.72 -3.84 19.77
N ASP A 236 -1.63 -5.00 19.12
CA ASP A 236 -0.36 -5.66 18.86
C ASP A 236 0.34 -4.95 17.69
N TYR A 237 1.40 -4.21 17.99
CA TYR A 237 2.19 -3.48 16.99
C TYR A 237 3.52 -4.19 16.71
N PHE A 238 3.77 -4.48 15.43
CA PHE A 238 4.98 -5.14 14.94
C PHE A 238 5.69 -4.27 13.90
N ARG A 239 7.02 -4.14 14.02
CA ARG A 239 7.86 -3.34 13.11
C ARG A 239 8.95 -4.20 12.48
N LEU A 240 8.64 -4.76 11.32
CA LEU A 240 9.58 -5.55 10.54
C LEU A 240 10.53 -4.61 9.78
N ASN A 241 11.77 -4.48 10.24
CA ASN A 241 12.73 -3.55 9.62
C ASN A 241 14.16 -4.10 9.72
N VAL A 242 14.94 -3.95 8.65
CA VAL A 242 16.34 -4.39 8.64
C VAL A 242 17.19 -3.35 9.37
N GLU A 243 17.67 -3.71 10.55
CA GLU A 243 18.40 -2.81 11.47
C GLU A 243 19.85 -2.51 11.02
N HIS A 244 20.53 -3.49 10.43
CA HIS A 244 21.95 -3.41 10.12
C HIS A 244 22.29 -3.84 8.68
N GLY A 245 23.33 -3.23 8.11
CA GLY A 245 23.99 -3.71 6.90
C GLY A 245 23.43 -3.25 5.55
N ILE A 246 22.24 -2.63 5.50
CA ILE A 246 21.75 -1.90 4.30
C ILE A 246 22.39 -0.49 4.21
N GLY A 247 22.98 -0.01 5.31
CA GLY A 247 23.12 1.40 5.69
C GLY A 247 23.78 2.42 4.74
N LYS A 248 24.47 2.02 3.67
CA LYS A 248 25.07 2.95 2.68
C LYS A 248 24.39 2.89 1.31
N MET A 249 23.30 2.12 1.19
CA MET A 249 22.60 1.98 -0.07
C MET A 249 21.81 3.25 -0.38
N LYS A 250 22.19 3.95 -1.45
CA LYS A 250 21.41 5.07 -1.99
C LYS A 250 20.06 4.55 -2.49
N LEU A 251 19.03 5.39 -2.39
CA LEU A 251 17.66 5.05 -2.83
C LEU A 251 17.61 4.50 -4.26
N ASP A 252 18.45 5.04 -5.14
CA ASP A 252 18.53 4.70 -6.55
C ASP A 252 19.74 3.81 -6.90
N ALA A 253 20.31 3.11 -5.90
CA ALA A 253 21.46 2.24 -6.13
C ALA A 253 21.09 1.06 -7.03
N TRP A 254 21.59 1.04 -8.26
CA TRP A 254 21.37 -0.05 -9.21
C TRP A 254 22.69 -0.54 -9.81
N LYS A 255 23.42 -1.37 -9.06
CA LYS A 255 24.78 -1.81 -9.38
C LYS A 255 24.81 -3.22 -9.95
N GLY A 256 25.74 -3.46 -10.89
CA GLY A 256 25.88 -4.73 -11.60
C GLY A 256 24.97 -4.83 -12.83
N LYS A 257 25.12 -5.91 -13.60
CA LYS A 257 24.27 -6.16 -14.79
C LYS A 257 22.83 -6.36 -14.31
N LYS A 258 21.91 -5.50 -14.78
CA LYS A 258 20.51 -5.48 -14.34
C LYS A 258 20.33 -5.41 -12.81
N GLY A 259 21.21 -4.68 -12.11
CA GLY A 259 21.08 -4.48 -10.66
C GLY A 259 21.40 -5.70 -9.79
N CYS A 260 21.98 -6.77 -10.35
CA CYS A 260 22.20 -8.03 -9.63
C CYS A 260 22.91 -7.86 -8.27
N LYS A 261 23.93 -7.01 -8.19
CA LYS A 261 24.67 -6.76 -6.93
C LYS A 261 23.83 -6.01 -5.90
N THR A 262 22.99 -5.06 -6.36
CA THR A 262 22.05 -4.38 -5.46
C THR A 262 21.05 -5.39 -4.90
N LEU A 263 20.40 -6.17 -5.76
CA LEU A 263 19.36 -7.12 -5.37
C LEU A 263 19.91 -8.22 -4.45
N GLU A 264 21.11 -8.73 -4.75
CA GLU A 264 21.80 -9.70 -3.90
C GLU A 264 22.06 -9.15 -2.49
N LEU A 265 22.51 -7.90 -2.38
CA LEU A 265 22.73 -7.26 -1.09
C LEU A 265 21.42 -7.08 -0.32
N ILE A 266 20.35 -6.59 -0.96
CA ILE A 266 19.02 -6.45 -0.34
C ILE A 266 18.55 -7.81 0.17
N ARG A 267 18.53 -8.84 -0.69
CA ARG A 267 18.07 -10.19 -0.34
C ARG A 267 18.88 -10.80 0.78
N THR A 268 20.20 -10.66 0.75
CA THR A 268 21.10 -11.17 1.80
C THR A 268 20.79 -10.50 3.13
N LYS A 269 20.65 -9.17 3.16
CA LYS A 269 20.40 -8.45 4.42
C LYS A 269 18.99 -8.66 4.97
N THR A 270 17.99 -8.78 4.10
CA THR A 270 16.66 -9.20 4.52
C THR A 270 16.70 -10.62 5.09
N ARG A 271 17.44 -11.55 4.48
CA ARG A 271 17.58 -12.93 4.99
C ARG A 271 18.32 -12.97 6.33
N ASP A 272 19.40 -12.21 6.48
CA ASP A 272 20.14 -12.09 7.74
C ASP A 272 19.21 -11.62 8.87
N TYR A 273 18.41 -10.57 8.61
CA TYR A 273 17.40 -10.08 9.56
C TYR A 273 16.34 -11.13 9.87
N LEU A 274 15.76 -11.78 8.85
CA LEU A 274 14.75 -12.81 9.04
C LEU A 274 15.29 -14.02 9.80
N ASN A 275 16.59 -14.32 9.71
CA ASN A 275 17.23 -15.41 10.46
C ASN A 275 17.66 -15.01 11.88
N SER A 276 17.65 -13.71 12.20
CA SER A 276 17.90 -13.25 13.56
C SER A 276 16.78 -13.69 14.52
N GLN A 277 17.11 -13.82 15.81
CA GLN A 277 16.13 -14.16 16.84
C GLN A 277 14.96 -13.17 16.86
N GLU A 278 15.26 -11.88 16.77
CA GLU A 278 14.25 -10.81 16.73
C GLU A 278 13.36 -10.93 15.49
N GLY A 279 13.96 -11.06 14.30
CA GLY A 279 13.21 -11.19 13.05
C GLY A 279 12.28 -12.39 13.04
N GLN A 280 12.77 -13.56 13.48
CA GLN A 280 11.96 -14.78 13.63
C GLN A 280 10.81 -14.60 14.61
N GLN A 281 11.06 -13.96 15.75
CA GLN A 281 10.03 -13.71 16.76
C GLN A 281 8.95 -12.76 16.23
N GLN A 282 9.34 -11.64 15.62
CA GLN A 282 8.40 -10.65 15.11
C GLN A 282 7.55 -11.21 13.96
N ILE A 283 8.15 -11.89 12.98
CA ILE A 283 7.40 -12.43 11.84
C ILE A 283 6.44 -13.55 12.27
N SER A 284 6.90 -14.46 13.14
CA SER A 284 6.07 -15.58 13.60
C SER A 284 4.91 -15.11 14.48
N THR A 285 5.17 -14.15 15.37
CA THR A 285 4.14 -13.63 16.28
C THR A 285 3.11 -12.79 15.52
N SER A 286 3.56 -11.90 14.64
CA SER A 286 2.65 -11.09 13.81
C SER A 286 1.78 -11.96 12.90
N ALA A 287 2.36 -12.97 12.23
CA ALA A 287 1.60 -13.90 11.40
C ALA A 287 0.54 -14.66 12.22
N ARG A 288 0.93 -15.16 13.41
CA ARG A 288 0.00 -15.86 14.31
C ARG A 288 -1.17 -14.97 14.73
N GLN A 289 -0.91 -13.72 15.12
CA GLN A 289 -1.95 -12.78 15.52
C GLN A 289 -2.88 -12.42 14.36
N LEU A 290 -2.33 -12.16 13.17
CA LEU A 290 -3.13 -11.90 11.97
C LEU A 290 -4.07 -13.07 11.63
N VAL A 291 -3.56 -14.31 11.69
CA VAL A 291 -4.39 -15.52 11.47
C VAL A 291 -5.44 -15.69 12.55
N ASN A 292 -5.09 -15.44 13.82
CA ASN A 292 -6.04 -15.53 14.93
C ASN A 292 -7.20 -14.54 14.75
N VAL A 293 -6.90 -13.26 14.48
CA VAL A 293 -7.92 -12.23 14.23
C VAL A 293 -8.79 -12.58 13.02
N ARG A 294 -8.19 -13.11 11.94
CA ARG A 294 -8.94 -13.60 10.77
C ARG A 294 -9.94 -14.70 11.15
N ARG A 295 -9.52 -15.68 11.95
CA ARG A 295 -10.37 -16.80 12.41
C ARG A 295 -11.48 -16.36 13.35
N LEU A 296 -11.19 -15.44 14.26
CA LEU A 296 -12.19 -14.86 15.17
C LEU A 296 -13.27 -14.07 14.41
N ARG A 297 -12.88 -13.37 13.33
CA ARG A 297 -13.84 -12.66 12.46
C ARG A 297 -14.78 -13.61 11.74
N SER A 298 -14.31 -14.77 11.32
CA SER A 298 -15.16 -15.80 10.72
C SER A 298 -16.10 -16.47 11.72
N SER A 299 -15.80 -16.48 13.03
CA SER A 299 -16.61 -17.23 14.01
C SER A 299 -17.73 -16.44 14.71
N ASN A 300 -17.59 -15.12 14.91
CA ASN A 300 -18.37 -14.45 15.97
C ASN A 300 -19.37 -13.35 15.55
N MET A 301 -19.31 -12.72 14.36
CA MET A 301 -20.19 -11.54 14.13
C MET A 301 -20.61 -11.20 12.68
N HIS A 302 -19.89 -11.64 11.64
CA HIS A 302 -20.30 -11.42 10.23
C HIS A 302 -19.79 -12.56 9.35
N ILE A 303 -20.21 -13.80 9.66
CA ILE A 303 -19.73 -14.99 8.96
C ILE A 303 -19.91 -14.85 7.45
N ASP A 304 -21.05 -14.35 6.98
CA ASP A 304 -21.37 -14.20 5.56
C ASP A 304 -20.35 -13.33 4.80
N ARG A 305 -19.92 -12.20 5.41
CA ARG A 305 -18.94 -11.27 4.82
C ARG A 305 -17.51 -11.78 4.98
N TRP A 306 -17.15 -12.24 6.19
CA TRP A 306 -15.79 -12.64 6.48
C TRP A 306 -15.45 -14.00 5.92
N GLU A 307 -16.40 -14.91 5.72
CA GLU A 307 -16.14 -16.23 5.14
C GLU A 307 -15.62 -16.12 3.70
N ARG A 308 -16.23 -15.24 2.90
CA ARG A 308 -15.71 -14.88 1.57
C ARG A 308 -14.29 -14.33 1.64
N PHE A 309 -14.05 -13.35 2.53
CA PHE A 309 -12.73 -12.73 2.67
C PHE A 309 -11.66 -13.68 3.26
N CYS A 310 -12.05 -14.54 4.19
CA CYS A 310 -11.19 -15.41 4.98
C CYS A 310 -10.95 -16.77 4.34
N HIS A 311 -11.76 -17.20 3.37
CA HIS A 311 -11.59 -18.51 2.73
C HIS A 311 -11.67 -18.44 1.21
N GLY A 312 -11.83 -17.24 0.63
CA GLY A 312 -12.02 -17.07 -0.81
C GLY A 312 -13.34 -17.68 -1.29
N VAL A 313 -14.28 -17.96 -0.38
CA VAL A 313 -15.52 -18.66 -0.69
C VAL A 313 -16.37 -17.81 -1.64
N GLU A 314 -16.74 -18.40 -2.76
CA GLU A 314 -17.79 -17.92 -3.63
C GLU A 314 -19.09 -18.67 -3.35
N TYR A 315 -20.22 -18.01 -3.59
CA TYR A 315 -21.55 -18.60 -3.40
C TYR A 315 -22.22 -18.80 -4.75
N ALA A 316 -22.69 -20.01 -5.02
CA ALA A 316 -23.43 -20.35 -6.23
C ALA A 316 -24.56 -21.32 -5.90
N CYS A 317 -25.74 -21.12 -6.51
CA CYS A 317 -26.86 -22.02 -6.27
C CYS A 317 -26.52 -23.42 -6.79
N CYS A 318 -26.69 -24.42 -5.92
CA CYS A 318 -26.35 -25.80 -6.19
C CYS A 318 -27.55 -26.61 -6.73
N VAL A 319 -28.73 -25.98 -6.87
CA VAL A 319 -29.91 -26.58 -7.51
C VAL A 319 -29.70 -26.69 -9.03
N THR A 320 -29.80 -27.90 -9.57
CA THR A 320 -29.54 -28.19 -10.99
C THR A 320 -30.50 -27.50 -11.95
N THR A 321 -31.74 -27.29 -11.51
CA THR A 321 -32.82 -26.62 -12.26
C THR A 321 -32.97 -25.15 -11.89
N CYS A 322 -31.97 -24.54 -11.25
CA CYS A 322 -32.02 -23.14 -10.85
C CYS A 322 -32.18 -22.21 -12.07
N PRO A 323 -33.13 -21.25 -12.06
CA PRO A 323 -33.31 -20.28 -13.13
C PRO A 323 -32.09 -19.39 -13.38
N ASP A 324 -31.31 -19.09 -12.33
CA ASP A 324 -30.10 -18.27 -12.44
C ASP A 324 -28.92 -19.00 -13.12
N GLY A 325 -29.05 -20.32 -13.33
CA GLY A 325 -27.99 -21.16 -13.89
C GLY A 325 -26.84 -21.42 -12.90
N LYS A 326 -25.98 -22.40 -13.24
CA LYS A 326 -24.88 -22.86 -12.36
C LYS A 326 -23.71 -21.88 -12.26
N ASP A 327 -23.62 -20.94 -13.20
CA ASP A 327 -22.49 -19.99 -13.31
C ASP A 327 -22.75 -18.68 -12.56
N LYS A 328 -24.00 -18.43 -12.13
CA LYS A 328 -24.30 -17.26 -11.31
C LYS A 328 -23.53 -17.34 -9.99
N ARG A 329 -22.84 -16.25 -9.66
CA ARG A 329 -22.20 -16.03 -8.36
C ARG A 329 -22.97 -14.98 -7.58
N TYR A 330 -23.18 -15.25 -6.30
CA TYR A 330 -23.77 -14.32 -5.35
C TYR A 330 -22.67 -13.60 -4.58
N GLU A 331 -22.94 -12.35 -4.21
CA GLU A 331 -21.98 -11.47 -3.55
C GLU A 331 -21.59 -11.99 -2.16
N ASP A 332 -22.54 -12.53 -1.41
CA ASP A 332 -22.32 -13.09 -0.10
C ASP A 332 -23.35 -14.21 0.21
N ARG A 333 -23.19 -14.84 1.37
CA ARG A 333 -24.10 -15.89 1.83
C ARG A 333 -25.53 -15.36 2.01
N GLN A 334 -25.70 -14.09 2.40
CA GLN A 334 -27.01 -13.46 2.59
C GLN A 334 -27.75 -13.26 1.26
N ALA A 335 -27.05 -12.91 0.19
CA ALA A 335 -27.59 -12.80 -1.16
C ALA A 335 -28.03 -14.17 -1.68
N LEU A 336 -27.23 -15.21 -1.46
CA LEU A 336 -27.64 -16.58 -1.76
C LEU A 336 -28.85 -16.99 -0.89
N ARG A 337 -28.87 -16.66 0.40
CA ARG A 337 -29.99 -16.94 1.32
C ARG A 337 -31.30 -16.38 0.79
N ARG A 338 -31.32 -15.09 0.37
CA ARG A 338 -32.50 -14.47 -0.25
C ARG A 338 -32.93 -15.20 -1.52
N HIS A 339 -31.99 -15.51 -2.39
CA HIS A 339 -32.27 -16.27 -3.62
C HIS A 339 -32.92 -17.64 -3.32
N ILE A 340 -32.39 -18.40 -2.37
CA ILE A 340 -32.95 -19.71 -1.98
C ILE A 340 -34.35 -19.55 -1.40
N GLN A 341 -34.58 -18.54 -0.56
CA GLN A 341 -35.89 -18.27 0.03
C GLN A 341 -36.95 -17.90 -1.02
N GLU A 342 -36.55 -17.21 -2.09
CA GLU A 342 -37.45 -16.76 -3.16
C GLU A 342 -37.73 -17.85 -4.21
N LEU A 343 -36.70 -18.57 -4.66
CA LEU A 343 -36.80 -19.48 -5.81
C LEU A 343 -36.76 -20.97 -5.45
N HIS A 344 -36.33 -21.32 -4.24
CA HIS A 344 -36.17 -22.69 -3.77
C HIS A 344 -36.76 -22.91 -2.37
N PRO A 345 -38.07 -22.63 -2.16
CA PRO A 345 -38.70 -22.70 -0.84
C PRO A 345 -38.66 -24.11 -0.22
N ASP A 346 -38.54 -25.16 -1.05
CA ASP A 346 -38.36 -26.54 -0.60
C ASP A 346 -37.03 -26.77 0.14
N LYS A 347 -36.01 -25.95 -0.12
CA LYS A 347 -34.70 -26.01 0.55
C LYS A 347 -34.64 -25.25 1.86
N CYS A 348 -35.66 -24.45 2.18
CA CYS A 348 -35.67 -23.63 3.40
C CYS A 348 -35.70 -24.44 4.70
N ASN A 349 -36.18 -25.69 4.67
CA ASN A 349 -36.22 -26.57 5.85
C ASN A 349 -34.82 -26.92 6.40
N MET A 350 -33.79 -26.86 5.55
CA MET A 350 -32.39 -27.09 5.92
C MET A 350 -31.49 -25.98 5.36
N LEU A 351 -31.98 -24.74 5.42
CA LEU A 351 -31.39 -23.60 4.72
C LEU A 351 -29.89 -23.44 4.99
N GLU A 352 -29.46 -23.48 6.25
CA GLU A 352 -28.05 -23.29 6.58
C GLU A 352 -27.13 -24.40 6.06
N SER A 353 -27.56 -25.66 6.17
CA SER A 353 -26.83 -26.80 5.60
C SER A 353 -26.75 -26.68 4.07
N PHE A 354 -27.85 -26.26 3.44
CA PHE A 354 -27.90 -26.07 1.99
C PHE A 354 -27.00 -24.93 1.51
N LEU A 355 -26.96 -23.81 2.25
CA LEU A 355 -26.05 -22.70 1.99
C LEU A 355 -24.58 -23.12 2.12
N ASP A 356 -24.26 -24.07 3.02
CA ASP A 356 -22.92 -24.64 3.15
C ASP A 356 -22.53 -25.52 1.95
N GLU A 357 -23.45 -26.33 1.44
CA GLU A 357 -23.24 -27.14 0.23
C GLU A 357 -23.01 -26.29 -1.04
N CYS A 358 -23.61 -25.11 -1.06
CA CYS A 358 -23.51 -24.16 -2.16
C CYS A 358 -22.23 -23.28 -2.11
N LYS A 359 -21.31 -23.53 -1.16
CA LYS A 359 -19.98 -22.89 -1.10
C LYS A 359 -19.07 -23.43 -2.20
N ARG A 360 -18.37 -22.53 -2.89
CA ARG A 360 -17.33 -22.83 -3.87
C ARG A 360 -16.02 -22.26 -3.39
N PHE A 361 -14.99 -23.08 -3.33
CA PHE A 361 -13.63 -22.65 -3.01
C PHE A 361 -12.83 -22.57 -4.31
N PRO A 362 -11.94 -21.58 -4.49
CA PRO A 362 -10.95 -21.61 -5.55
C PRO A 362 -10.13 -22.89 -5.40
N ASP A 363 -9.86 -23.59 -6.52
CA ASP A 363 -9.15 -24.87 -6.51
C ASP A 363 -7.85 -24.80 -5.66
N ASP A 364 -7.60 -25.88 -4.91
CA ASP A 364 -6.51 -26.15 -3.96
C ASP A 364 -6.59 -25.64 -2.50
N THR A 365 -7.67 -24.99 -2.07
CA THR A 365 -7.86 -24.74 -0.62
C THR A 365 -9.26 -25.14 -0.13
N LYS A 366 -9.50 -26.45 -0.01
CA LYS A 366 -10.42 -26.90 1.05
C LYS A 366 -9.71 -26.70 2.40
N PRO A 367 -10.39 -26.14 3.42
CA PRO A 367 -9.80 -25.92 4.74
C PRO A 367 -9.35 -27.21 5.42
#